data_AF-E8N136-F1
#
_entry.id   AF-E8N136-F1
#
_cell.length_a   1.000
_cell.length_b   1.000
_cell.length_c   1.000
_cell.angle_alpha   90.00
_cell.angle_beta   90.00
_cell.angle_gamma   90.00
#
_symmetry.space_group_name_H-M   'P 1'
#
loop_
_entity.id
_entity.type
_entity.pdbx_description
1 polymer ?
#
loop_
_entity_poly.entity_id
_entity_poly.type
_entity_poly.pdbx_seq_one_letter_code
_entity_poly.pdbx_strand_id
1 'polypeptide(L)'
;MSEAYLFGWAEASSLREAWEGALKQTFARPAWLQAVHWLVEMHPEGLETIPHYLWGAGFPQAHLALHAVLRSLREGEVDLCLFLEGSAHGAAAFLLGSPQAVGRWNLPPHARLTPLGGGLPDALEVVVRQRAQAWLGEDVSAGEVLSVSPAEGLVRGILRGLAQVKQSSQPVILLSRDRWSGLATLIEAL
;
A
#
# COMPACT_ATOMS: atom_id res chain seq x y z
N MET A 1 14.70 -4.00 -11.98
CA MET A 1 14.00 -2.98 -11.17
C MET A 1 13.49 -3.68 -9.94
N SER A 2 13.73 -3.16 -8.74
CA SER A 2 13.16 -3.74 -7.52
C SER A 2 11.73 -3.24 -7.33
N GLU A 3 10.90 -4.15 -6.84
CA GLU A 3 9.44 -4.03 -6.75
C GLU A 3 9.02 -4.11 -5.28
N ALA A 4 7.82 -3.64 -4.97
CA ALA A 4 7.19 -3.86 -3.67
C ALA A 4 5.88 -4.59 -3.88
N TYR A 5 5.63 -5.60 -3.07
CA TYR A 5 4.48 -6.48 -3.21
C TYR A 5 3.53 -6.33 -2.04
N LEU A 6 2.25 -6.49 -2.34
CA LEU A 6 1.20 -6.69 -1.36
C LEU A 6 0.91 -8.18 -1.26
N PHE A 7 1.15 -8.74 -0.08
CA PHE A 7 1.01 -10.16 0.21
C PHE A 7 -0.31 -10.48 0.88
N GLY A 8 -0.78 -9.61 1.78
CA GLY A 8 -1.97 -9.87 2.58
C GLY A 8 -2.62 -8.59 3.05
N TRP A 9 -3.88 -8.68 3.43
CA TRP A 9 -4.69 -7.59 3.91
C TRP A 9 -5.83 -8.09 4.80
N ALA A 10 -6.33 -7.21 5.64
CA ALA A 10 -7.59 -7.44 6.35
C ALA A 10 -8.26 -6.12 6.70
N GLU A 11 -9.58 -6.15 6.76
CA GLU A 11 -10.42 -5.11 7.33
C GLU A 11 -11.11 -5.69 8.57
N ALA A 12 -11.14 -4.92 9.66
CA ALA A 12 -11.70 -5.37 10.93
C ALA A 12 -12.24 -4.20 11.76
N SER A 13 -12.89 -4.52 12.88
CA SER A 13 -13.41 -3.52 13.82
C SER A 13 -12.30 -2.91 14.67
N SER A 14 -11.20 -3.64 14.89
CA SER A 14 -10.06 -3.20 15.69
C SER A 14 -8.73 -3.33 14.95
N LEU A 15 -7.75 -2.51 15.35
CA LEU A 15 -6.38 -2.56 14.81
C LEU A 15 -5.73 -3.93 15.01
N ARG A 16 -5.98 -4.58 16.15
CA ARG A 16 -5.44 -5.90 16.48
C ARG A 16 -6.00 -6.99 15.56
N GLU A 17 -7.30 -6.98 15.31
CA GLU A 17 -7.91 -7.94 14.38
C GLU A 17 -7.45 -7.71 12.94
N ALA A 18 -7.31 -6.45 12.50
CA ALA A 18 -6.79 -6.15 11.17
C ALA A 18 -5.32 -6.61 11.02
N TRP A 19 -4.50 -6.37 12.04
CA TRP A 19 -3.13 -6.89 12.10
C TRP A 19 -3.11 -8.42 11.95
N GLU A 20 -3.85 -9.13 12.79
CA GLU A 20 -3.87 -10.58 12.82
C GLU A 20 -4.42 -11.16 11.53
N GLY A 21 -5.46 -10.53 10.97
CA GLY A 21 -6.07 -10.92 9.70
C GLY A 21 -5.11 -10.85 8.53
N ALA A 22 -4.35 -9.74 8.40
CA ALA A 22 -3.41 -9.55 7.29
C ALA A 22 -2.26 -10.58 7.33
N LEU A 23 -1.77 -10.92 8.53
CA LEU A 23 -0.77 -11.98 8.69
C LEU A 23 -1.37 -13.37 8.42
N LYS A 24 -2.57 -13.64 8.93
CA LYS A 24 -3.25 -14.92 8.79
C LYS A 24 -3.54 -15.26 7.33
N GLN A 25 -3.90 -14.28 6.50
CA GLN A 25 -4.18 -14.49 5.08
C GLN A 25 -2.99 -15.11 4.34
N THR A 26 -1.77 -14.83 4.79
CA THR A 26 -0.52 -15.25 4.16
C THR A 26 0.25 -16.29 4.97
N PHE A 27 -0.30 -16.72 6.10
CA PHE A 27 0.40 -17.53 7.10
C PHE A 27 1.71 -16.90 7.58
N ALA A 28 1.85 -15.58 7.47
CA ALA A 28 3.01 -14.86 7.92
C ALA A 28 3.11 -14.87 9.44
N ARG A 29 4.34 -14.99 9.95
CA ARG A 29 4.61 -14.95 11.40
C ARG A 29 4.95 -13.52 11.80
N PRO A 30 4.50 -13.04 12.98
CA PRO A 30 4.91 -11.72 13.49
C PRO A 30 6.43 -11.55 13.53
N ALA A 31 7.18 -12.61 13.86
CA ALA A 31 8.65 -12.60 13.91
C ALA A 31 9.35 -12.39 12.56
N TRP A 32 8.62 -12.38 11.44
CA TRP A 32 9.17 -12.05 10.11
C TRP A 32 9.09 -10.55 9.81
N LEU A 33 8.25 -9.80 10.54
CA LEU A 33 8.12 -8.37 10.36
C LEU A 33 9.39 -7.65 10.84
N GLN A 34 9.86 -6.71 10.03
CA GLN A 34 10.97 -5.81 10.36
C GLN A 34 10.50 -4.40 10.74
N ALA A 35 9.28 -4.04 10.35
CA ALA A 35 8.70 -2.74 10.66
C ALA A 35 7.16 -2.79 10.66
N VAL A 36 6.57 -1.90 11.44
CA VAL A 36 5.14 -1.62 11.44
C VAL A 36 4.91 -0.13 11.26
N HIS A 37 4.05 0.24 10.32
CA HIS A 37 3.70 1.61 10.01
C HIS A 37 2.23 1.87 10.38
N TRP A 38 2.03 2.83 11.27
CA TRP A 38 0.74 3.17 11.86
C TRP A 38 0.23 4.50 11.31
N LEU A 39 -0.92 4.47 10.66
CA LEU A 39 -1.68 5.62 10.21
C LEU A 39 -2.82 5.91 11.20
N VAL A 40 -2.42 6.20 12.43
CA VAL A 40 -3.31 6.55 13.56
C VAL A 40 -2.61 7.60 14.41
N GLU A 41 -3.34 8.20 15.35
CA GLU A 41 -2.77 9.19 16.29
C GLU A 41 -1.90 8.53 17.37
N MET A 42 -2.22 7.29 17.76
CA MET A 42 -1.45 6.52 18.76
C MET A 42 -1.46 5.05 18.37
N HIS A 43 -0.31 4.38 18.48
CA HIS A 43 -0.26 2.94 18.26
C HIS A 43 -0.84 2.19 19.48
N PRO A 44 -1.43 1.01 19.29
CA PRO A 44 -1.96 0.20 20.38
C PRO A 44 -0.84 -0.41 21.24
N GLU A 45 -1.13 -0.64 22.52
CA GLU A 45 -0.24 -1.30 23.47
C GLU A 45 -0.13 -2.83 23.23
N GLY A 46 0.99 -3.41 23.64
CA GLY A 46 1.24 -4.85 23.65
C GLY A 46 1.64 -5.43 22.30
N LEU A 47 2.37 -4.66 21.47
CA LEU A 47 2.90 -5.08 20.17
C LEU A 47 4.39 -4.76 19.96
N GLU A 48 5.11 -4.31 21.00
CA GLU A 48 6.36 -3.52 20.94
C GLU A 48 7.64 -4.29 20.51
N THR A 49 7.53 -5.55 20.08
CA THR A 49 8.70 -6.40 19.82
C THR A 49 9.37 -6.15 18.47
N ILE A 50 8.75 -5.36 17.60
CA ILE A 50 9.20 -5.01 16.25
C ILE A 50 9.32 -3.47 16.19
N PRO A 51 10.16 -2.85 15.35
CA PRO A 51 10.14 -1.40 15.18
C PRO A 51 8.76 -0.85 14.75
N HIS A 52 8.24 0.15 15.46
CA HIS A 52 6.97 0.84 15.14
C HIS A 52 7.23 2.27 14.67
N TYR A 53 6.56 2.68 13.60
CA TYR A 53 6.61 4.03 13.03
C TYR A 53 5.21 4.62 12.99
N LEU A 54 5.03 5.79 13.60
CA LEU A 54 3.76 6.50 13.66
C LEU A 54 3.78 7.68 12.67
N TRP A 55 2.77 7.74 11.79
CA TRP A 55 2.68 8.76 10.73
C TRP A 55 1.52 9.74 10.93
N GLY A 56 0.66 9.50 11.93
CA GLY A 56 -0.58 10.24 12.16
C GLY A 56 -1.76 9.70 11.34
N ALA A 57 -2.98 10.19 11.63
CA ALA A 57 -4.20 9.74 10.94
C ALA A 57 -4.53 10.54 9.66
N GLY A 58 -3.66 11.49 9.26
CA GLY A 58 -3.91 12.36 8.12
C GLY A 58 -3.72 11.66 6.78
N PHE A 59 -4.65 11.88 5.85
CA PHE A 59 -4.64 11.23 4.54
C PHE A 59 -3.39 11.56 3.67
N PRO A 60 -2.90 12.81 3.60
CA PRO A 60 -1.63 13.09 2.91
C PRO A 60 -0.43 12.35 3.53
N GLN A 61 -0.39 12.27 4.86
CA GLN A 61 0.65 11.56 5.61
C GLN A 61 0.60 10.06 5.31
N ALA A 62 -0.60 9.48 5.23
CA ALA A 62 -0.79 8.09 4.83
C ALA A 62 -0.14 7.79 3.47
N HIS A 63 -0.37 8.65 2.48
CA HIS A 63 0.13 8.42 1.13
C HIS A 63 1.65 8.62 1.03
N LEU A 64 2.20 9.59 1.75
CA LEU A 64 3.64 9.77 1.89
C LEU A 64 4.30 8.58 2.61
N ALA A 65 3.70 8.11 3.69
CA ALA A 65 4.17 6.96 4.44
C ALA A 65 4.20 5.71 3.57
N LEU A 66 3.15 5.47 2.77
CA LEU A 66 3.13 4.36 1.82
C LEU A 66 4.27 4.49 0.82
N HIS A 67 4.47 5.66 0.19
CA HIS A 67 5.55 5.84 -0.79
C HIS A 67 6.94 5.64 -0.19
N ALA A 68 7.15 6.09 1.06
CA ALA A 68 8.37 5.84 1.80
C ALA A 68 8.59 4.33 2.04
N VAL A 69 7.55 3.61 2.48
CA VAL A 69 7.60 2.16 2.71
C VAL A 69 7.89 1.39 1.42
N LEU A 70 7.17 1.71 0.34
CA LEU A 70 7.39 1.07 -0.97
C LEU A 70 8.81 1.33 -1.46
N ARG A 71 9.39 2.51 -1.20
CA ARG A 71 10.78 2.80 -1.51
C ARG A 71 11.73 1.93 -0.70
N SER A 72 11.59 1.85 0.63
CA SER A 72 12.46 1.04 1.48
C SER A 72 12.41 -0.45 1.12
N LEU A 73 11.23 -0.98 0.78
CA LEU A 73 11.07 -2.36 0.29
C LEU A 73 11.80 -2.59 -1.03
N ARG A 74 11.73 -1.62 -1.94
CA ARG A 74 12.43 -1.67 -3.24
C ARG A 74 13.94 -1.54 -3.05
N GLU A 75 14.41 -0.67 -2.17
CA GLU A 75 15.83 -0.47 -1.90
C GLU A 75 16.44 -1.60 -1.06
N GLY A 76 15.60 -2.51 -0.53
CA GLY A 76 16.02 -3.65 0.28
C GLY A 76 16.43 -3.27 1.70
N GLU A 77 16.00 -2.10 2.18
CA GLU A 77 16.21 -1.65 3.56
C GLU A 77 15.36 -2.48 4.53
N VAL A 78 14.19 -2.91 4.07
CA VAL A 78 13.29 -3.84 4.74
C VAL A 78 12.75 -4.86 3.73
N ASP A 79 12.46 -6.07 4.19
CA ASP A 79 11.89 -7.14 3.39
C ASP A 79 10.41 -7.36 3.66
N LEU A 80 9.95 -7.20 4.91
CA LEU A 80 8.55 -7.42 5.26
C LEU A 80 8.11 -6.44 6.33
N CYS A 81 7.04 -5.71 6.03
CA CYS A 81 6.47 -4.73 6.94
C CYS A 81 4.94 -4.78 6.93
N LEU A 82 4.36 -4.38 8.05
CA LEU A 82 2.92 -4.22 8.18
C LEU A 82 2.56 -2.75 8.12
N PHE A 83 1.50 -2.40 7.39
CA PHE A 83 1.02 -1.05 7.22
C PHE A 83 -0.45 -1.00 7.63
N LEU A 84 -0.80 -0.22 8.66
CA LEU A 84 -2.14 -0.23 9.26
C LEU A 84 -2.74 1.17 9.29
N GLU A 85 -4.02 1.24 9.01
CA GLU A 85 -4.84 2.44 9.08
C GLU A 85 -6.02 2.18 10.01
N GLY A 86 -6.23 3.11 10.94
CA GLY A 86 -7.38 3.09 11.84
C GLY A 86 -8.22 4.34 11.66
N SER A 87 -9.54 4.18 11.65
CA SER A 87 -10.49 5.28 11.60
C SER A 87 -11.69 5.02 12.51
N ALA A 88 -12.62 5.97 12.56
CA ALA A 88 -13.89 5.79 13.27
C ALA A 88 -14.74 4.62 12.70
N HIS A 89 -14.45 4.17 11.48
CA HIS A 89 -15.18 3.10 10.78
C HIS A 89 -14.48 1.73 10.87
N GLY A 90 -13.47 1.61 11.74
CA GLY A 90 -12.71 0.38 11.95
C GLY A 90 -11.26 0.51 11.47
N ALA A 91 -10.61 -0.62 11.24
CA ALA A 91 -9.21 -0.71 10.88
C ALA A 91 -9.01 -1.51 9.60
N ALA A 92 -7.94 -1.19 8.88
CA ALA A 92 -7.47 -1.95 7.74
C ALA A 92 -5.95 -2.11 7.81
N ALA A 93 -5.42 -3.23 7.32
CA ALA A 93 -4.00 -3.52 7.35
C ALA A 93 -3.52 -4.16 6.05
N PHE A 94 -2.24 -3.93 5.72
CA PHE A 94 -1.50 -4.58 4.65
C PHE A 94 -0.24 -5.23 5.15
N LEU A 95 0.05 -6.40 4.60
CA LEU A 95 1.37 -7.00 4.62
C LEU A 95 2.06 -6.67 3.30
N LEU A 96 3.09 -5.83 3.38
CA LEU A 96 3.91 -5.42 2.25
C LEU A 96 5.30 -6.05 2.36
N GLY A 97 5.94 -6.33 1.24
CA GLY A 97 7.31 -6.81 1.27
C GLY A 97 8.08 -6.71 -0.05
N SER A 98 9.37 -7.03 0.04
CA SER A 98 10.35 -6.98 -1.04
C SER A 98 10.33 -8.29 -1.85
N PRO A 99 11.05 -8.37 -2.98
CA PRO A 99 11.26 -9.63 -3.69
C PRO A 99 11.98 -10.68 -2.85
N GLN A 100 12.79 -10.28 -1.86
CA GLN A 100 13.43 -11.23 -0.96
C GLN A 100 12.39 -11.93 -0.07
N ALA A 101 11.31 -11.26 0.31
CA ALA A 101 10.24 -11.87 1.09
C ALA A 101 9.53 -13.02 0.36
N VAL A 102 9.36 -12.88 -0.96
CA VAL A 102 8.80 -13.93 -1.84
C VAL A 102 9.65 -15.20 -1.73
N GLY A 103 10.97 -15.09 -1.87
CA GLY A 103 11.87 -16.25 -1.84
C GLY A 103 12.15 -16.80 -0.44
N ARG A 104 12.40 -15.91 0.53
CA ARG A 104 12.82 -16.29 1.89
C ARG A 104 11.70 -16.96 2.70
N TRP A 105 10.48 -16.48 2.55
CA TRP A 105 9.33 -16.94 3.35
C TRP A 105 8.24 -17.61 2.50
N ASN A 106 8.46 -17.78 1.19
CA ASN A 106 7.50 -18.36 0.24
C ASN A 106 6.12 -17.67 0.30
N LEU A 107 6.12 -16.35 0.48
CA LEU A 107 4.89 -15.56 0.50
C LEU A 107 4.46 -15.31 -0.96
N PRO A 108 3.26 -15.75 -1.39
CA PRO A 108 2.77 -15.48 -2.73
C PRO A 108 2.30 -14.02 -2.85
N PRO A 109 2.90 -13.20 -3.71
CA PRO A 109 2.46 -11.81 -3.86
C PRO A 109 1.12 -11.78 -4.61
N HIS A 110 0.19 -10.92 -4.16
CA HIS A 110 -1.13 -10.74 -4.81
C HIS A 110 -1.17 -9.52 -5.73
N ALA A 111 -0.31 -8.55 -5.46
CA ALA A 111 -0.16 -7.38 -6.31
C ALA A 111 1.23 -6.78 -6.18
N ARG A 112 1.64 -6.07 -7.22
CA ARG A 112 2.75 -5.13 -7.24
C ARG A 112 2.22 -3.71 -7.02
N LEU A 113 2.89 -2.97 -6.15
CA LEU A 113 2.58 -1.56 -5.86
C LEU A 113 3.77 -0.69 -6.27
N THR A 114 3.53 0.26 -7.16
CA THR A 114 4.58 1.15 -7.68
C THR A 114 4.24 2.61 -7.38
N PRO A 115 5.07 3.34 -6.61
CA PRO A 115 4.87 4.76 -6.41
C PRO A 115 5.18 5.50 -7.72
N LEU A 116 4.19 6.19 -8.30
CA LEU A 116 4.36 7.01 -9.50
C LEU A 116 4.78 8.45 -9.16
N GLY A 117 4.90 8.78 -7.88
CA GLY A 117 5.08 10.16 -7.40
C GLY A 117 3.86 11.02 -7.66
N GLY A 118 4.05 12.34 -7.71
CA GLY A 118 2.96 13.28 -8.00
C GLY A 118 3.31 14.47 -8.88
N GLY A 119 2.35 15.38 -9.04
CA GLY A 119 2.43 16.60 -9.85
C GLY A 119 1.33 17.60 -9.48
N LEU A 120 1.33 18.76 -10.13
CA LEU A 120 0.31 19.79 -9.92
C LEU A 120 -1.10 19.24 -10.30
N PRO A 121 -2.17 19.61 -9.57
CA PRO A 121 -3.51 19.03 -9.75
C PRO A 121 -4.01 19.03 -11.20
N ASP A 122 -3.76 20.12 -11.92
CA ASP A 122 -4.34 20.36 -13.26
C ASP A 122 -3.77 19.45 -14.36
N ALA A 123 -2.55 18.91 -14.16
CA ALA A 123 -1.89 18.01 -15.10
C ALA A 123 -1.69 16.61 -14.53
N LEU A 124 -2.19 16.36 -13.33
CA LEU A 124 -1.81 15.20 -12.54
C LEU A 124 -2.14 13.89 -13.26
N GLU A 125 -3.37 13.75 -13.77
CA GLU A 125 -3.79 12.52 -14.44
C GLU A 125 -2.92 12.20 -15.67
N VAL A 126 -2.62 13.21 -16.48
CA VAL A 126 -1.77 13.04 -17.67
C VAL A 126 -0.37 12.59 -17.28
N VAL A 127 0.22 13.23 -16.27
CA VAL A 127 1.56 12.90 -15.79
C VAL A 127 1.61 11.49 -15.20
N VAL A 128 0.64 11.09 -14.38
CA VAL A 128 0.65 9.75 -13.77
C VAL A 128 0.38 8.67 -14.82
N ARG A 129 -0.45 8.93 -15.83
CA ARG A 129 -0.63 7.99 -16.96
C ARG A 129 0.65 7.83 -17.77
N GLN A 130 1.36 8.91 -18.06
CA GLN A 130 2.66 8.83 -18.75
C GLN A 130 3.69 8.04 -17.94
N ARG A 131 3.76 8.27 -16.62
CA ARG A 131 4.65 7.51 -15.73
C ARG A 131 4.25 6.05 -15.62
N ALA A 132 2.96 5.75 -15.54
CA ALA A 132 2.46 4.38 -15.56
C ALA A 132 2.82 3.70 -16.88
N GLN A 133 2.62 4.36 -18.02
CA GLN A 133 2.99 3.81 -19.33
C GLN A 133 4.49 3.53 -19.43
N ALA A 134 5.32 4.47 -18.97
CA ALA A 134 6.78 4.29 -18.95
C ALA A 134 7.21 3.11 -18.06
N TRP A 135 6.47 2.81 -17.00
CA TRP A 135 6.69 1.67 -16.13
C TRP A 135 6.22 0.34 -16.75
N LEU A 136 5.03 0.36 -17.36
CA LEU A 136 4.36 -0.82 -17.91
C LEU A 136 4.97 -1.28 -19.25
N GLY A 137 5.64 -0.40 -19.99
CA GLY A 137 6.14 -0.67 -21.35
C GLY A 137 5.09 -0.35 -22.41
N GLU A 138 5.34 -0.66 -23.68
CA GLU A 138 4.46 -0.26 -24.79
C GLU A 138 3.21 -1.13 -24.92
N ASP A 139 3.27 -2.38 -24.47
CA ASP A 139 2.22 -3.39 -24.70
C ASP A 139 1.11 -3.38 -23.63
N VAL A 140 1.32 -2.70 -22.52
CA VAL A 140 0.41 -2.70 -21.37
C VAL A 140 0.00 -1.27 -21.04
N SER A 141 -1.30 -1.00 -21.13
CA SER A 141 -1.88 0.28 -20.69
C SER A 141 -2.45 0.13 -19.29
N ALA A 142 -2.22 1.14 -18.46
CA ALA A 142 -3.05 1.29 -17.27
C ALA A 142 -4.51 1.53 -17.70
N GLY A 143 -5.43 0.87 -17.02
CA GLY A 143 -6.87 1.05 -17.22
C GLY A 143 -7.35 2.33 -16.53
N GLU A 144 -8.22 2.13 -15.55
CA GLU A 144 -8.89 3.22 -14.85
C GLU A 144 -7.96 3.96 -13.88
N VAL A 145 -8.20 5.27 -13.73
CA VAL A 145 -7.62 6.08 -12.66
C VAL A 145 -8.68 6.22 -11.56
N LEU A 146 -8.44 5.58 -10.42
CA LEU A 146 -9.34 5.64 -9.27
C LEU A 146 -8.90 6.76 -8.33
N SER A 147 -9.81 7.68 -8.03
CA SER A 147 -9.57 8.72 -7.02
C SER A 147 -9.93 8.21 -5.63
N VAL A 148 -9.04 8.38 -4.66
CA VAL A 148 -9.29 8.05 -3.26
C VAL A 148 -9.60 9.32 -2.48
N SER A 149 -10.64 9.24 -1.65
CA SER A 149 -11.03 10.34 -0.77
C SER A 149 -10.47 10.14 0.64
N PRO A 150 -10.21 11.23 1.39
CA PRO A 150 -9.82 11.12 2.80
C PRO A 150 -10.83 10.35 3.66
N ALA A 151 -12.12 10.39 3.31
CA ALA A 151 -13.16 9.67 4.04
C ALA A 151 -13.08 8.14 3.85
N GLU A 152 -12.54 7.69 2.72
CA GLU A 152 -12.33 6.27 2.43
C GLU A 152 -11.11 5.73 3.18
N GLY A 153 -10.06 6.54 3.29
CA GLY A 153 -8.75 6.10 3.79
C GLY A 153 -7.92 5.46 2.67
N LEU A 154 -6.60 5.52 2.83
CA LEU A 154 -5.66 5.06 1.82
C LEU A 154 -5.68 3.55 1.66
N VAL A 155 -5.72 2.81 2.78
CA VAL A 155 -5.63 1.36 2.77
C VAL A 155 -6.88 0.79 2.09
N ARG A 156 -8.07 1.28 2.42
CA ARG A 156 -9.29 0.85 1.74
C ARG A 156 -9.32 1.25 0.26
N GLY A 157 -8.78 2.42 -0.07
CA GLY A 157 -8.61 2.84 -1.47
C GLY A 157 -7.75 1.85 -2.29
N ILE A 158 -6.64 1.36 -1.71
CA ILE A 158 -5.78 0.36 -2.35
C ILE A 158 -6.50 -0.98 -2.49
N LEU A 159 -7.29 -1.41 -1.50
CA LEU A 159 -8.09 -2.63 -1.59
C LEU A 159 -9.13 -2.56 -2.69
N ARG A 160 -9.81 -1.42 -2.83
CA ARG A 160 -10.73 -1.19 -3.94
C ARG A 160 -9.99 -1.22 -5.28
N GLY A 161 -8.82 -0.62 -5.36
CA GLY A 161 -7.96 -0.70 -6.55
C GLY A 161 -7.57 -2.14 -6.89
N LEU A 162 -7.19 -2.94 -5.90
CA LEU A 162 -6.87 -4.35 -6.09
C LEU A 162 -8.07 -5.16 -6.61
N ALA A 163 -9.27 -4.93 -6.06
CA ALA A 163 -10.49 -5.56 -6.54
C ALA A 163 -10.76 -5.20 -8.01
N GLN A 164 -10.58 -3.93 -8.37
CA GLN A 164 -10.76 -3.45 -9.74
C GLN A 164 -9.75 -4.11 -10.71
N VAL A 165 -8.47 -4.18 -10.34
CA VAL A 165 -7.44 -4.84 -11.18
C VAL A 165 -7.78 -6.32 -11.41
N LYS A 166 -8.25 -7.02 -10.37
CA LYS A 166 -8.67 -8.43 -10.49
C LYS A 166 -9.89 -8.61 -11.40
N GLN A 167 -10.81 -7.65 -11.39
CA GLN A 167 -12.01 -7.70 -12.22
C GLN A 167 -11.72 -7.35 -13.69
N SER A 168 -10.91 -6.32 -13.94
CA SER A 168 -10.63 -5.83 -15.30
C SER A 168 -9.45 -6.54 -15.97
N SER A 169 -8.60 -7.22 -15.20
CA SER A 169 -7.30 -7.73 -15.63
C SER A 169 -6.39 -6.63 -16.21
N GLN A 170 -6.57 -5.38 -15.78
CA GLN A 170 -5.76 -4.23 -16.18
C GLN A 170 -5.17 -3.52 -14.96
N PRO A 171 -3.92 -3.02 -15.04
CA PRO A 171 -3.35 -2.17 -14.01
C PRO A 171 -4.23 -0.96 -13.70
N VAL A 172 -4.30 -0.56 -12.44
CA VAL A 172 -5.08 0.59 -11.99
C VAL A 172 -4.16 1.64 -11.38
N ILE A 173 -4.41 2.91 -11.70
CA ILE A 173 -3.73 4.03 -11.05
C ILE A 173 -4.62 4.50 -9.92
N LEU A 174 -4.14 4.39 -8.69
CA LEU A 174 -4.76 5.00 -7.53
C LEU A 174 -4.21 6.41 -7.33
N LEU A 175 -5.09 7.40 -7.25
CA LEU A 175 -4.74 8.80 -7.15
C LEU A 175 -5.30 9.40 -5.86
N SER A 176 -4.43 9.97 -5.04
CA SER A 176 -4.82 10.81 -3.90
C SER A 176 -5.31 12.15 -4.43
N ARG A 177 -6.60 12.48 -4.25
CA ARG A 177 -7.11 13.83 -4.49
C ARG A 177 -7.07 14.62 -3.20
N ASP A 178 -5.87 14.95 -2.74
CA ASP A 178 -5.71 16.04 -1.78
C ASP A 178 -5.21 17.30 -2.48
N ARG A 179 -5.45 18.47 -1.88
CA ARG A 179 -5.18 19.78 -2.52
C ARG A 179 -3.69 20.06 -2.72
N TRP A 180 -2.78 19.24 -2.18
CA TRP A 180 -1.36 19.55 -2.03
C TRP A 180 -0.44 18.45 -2.57
N SER A 181 -0.91 17.21 -2.61
CA SER A 181 -0.17 16.01 -2.93
C SER A 181 -0.95 15.27 -4.02
N GLY A 182 -0.52 15.47 -5.26
CA GLY A 182 -0.98 14.69 -6.39
C GLY A 182 -0.33 13.31 -6.39
N LEU A 183 -0.22 12.62 -5.25
CA LEU A 183 0.50 11.36 -5.22
C LEU A 183 -0.35 10.25 -5.85
N ALA A 184 0.32 9.41 -6.63
CA ALA A 184 -0.30 8.26 -7.27
C ALA A 184 0.49 6.97 -7.05
N THR A 185 -0.24 5.88 -7.01
CA THR A 185 0.28 4.52 -6.84
C THR A 185 -0.32 3.64 -7.92
N LEU A 186 0.52 3.01 -8.73
CA LEU A 186 0.10 2.00 -9.69
C LEU A 186 -0.06 0.66 -8.96
N ILE A 187 -1.16 -0.04 -9.26
CA ILE A 187 -1.53 -1.33 -8.69
C ILE A 187 -1.64 -2.33 -9.85
N GLU A 188 -0.94 -3.45 -9.72
CA GLU A 188 -0.87 -4.50 -10.75
C GLU A 188 -1.10 -5.85 -10.07
N ALA A 189 -1.99 -6.68 -10.60
CA ALA A 189 -2.21 -8.03 -10.08
C ALA A 189 -1.13 -8.98 -10.62
N LEU A 190 -0.86 -10.04 -9.87
CA LEU A 190 0.11 -11.10 -10.20
C LEU A 190 -0.57 -12.46 -10.30
#